data_AF-A0AAV4G166-F1
#
_entry.id   AF-A0AAV4G166-F1
#
_cell.length_a   1.000
_cell.length_b   1.000
_cell.length_c   1.000
_cell.angle_alpha   90.00
_cell.angle_beta   90.00
_cell.angle_gamma   90.00
#
_symmetry.space_group_name_H-M   'P 1'
#
loop_
_entity.id
_entity.type
_entity.pdbx_description
1 polymer ?
#
loop_
_entity_poly.entity_id
_entity_poly.type
_entity_poly.pdbx_seq_one_letter_code
_entity_poly.pdbx_strand_id
1 'polypeptide(L)'
;MLQAVAVGDVRRELTFCRKTGIPVVGLVENMSGYVCPHCSECTNIFSKGGGQALAEQTDIPFLGSVPIDSKLTYSLDTGTNILEAYPDSPAVEAISHIVRQLVALDKDLP
;
A
#
# COMPACT_ATOMS: atom_id res chain seq x y z
N MET A 1 -2.58 2.15 14.00
CA MET A 1 -2.70 3.62 13.85
C MET A 1 -4.17 3.94 13.60
N LEU A 2 -4.74 5.01 14.17
CA LEU A 2 -6.11 5.39 13.79
C LEU A 2 -6.10 5.85 12.33
N GLN A 3 -6.87 5.18 11.48
CA GLN A 3 -6.96 5.50 10.05
C GLN A 3 -7.30 6.98 9.82
N ALA A 4 -8.15 7.58 10.66
CA ALA A 4 -8.49 9.00 10.58
C ALA A 4 -7.30 9.94 10.77
N VAL A 5 -6.33 9.57 11.62
CA VAL A 5 -5.10 10.36 11.84
C VAL A 5 -4.21 10.23 10.61
N ALA A 6 -3.96 9.01 10.15
CA ALA A 6 -3.15 8.75 8.96
C ALA A 6 -3.68 9.48 7.71
N VAL A 7 -4.99 9.39 7.47
CA VAL A 7 -5.67 10.09 6.36
C VAL A 7 -5.58 11.61 6.52
N GLY A 8 -5.68 12.12 7.75
CA GLY A 8 -5.53 13.53 8.05
C GLY A 8 -4.13 14.06 7.72
N ASP A 9 -3.09 13.30 8.03
CA ASP A 9 -1.70 13.65 7.74
C ASP A 9 -1.40 13.59 6.24
N VAL A 10 -1.80 12.50 5.56
CA VAL A 10 -1.64 12.39 4.10
C VAL A 10 -2.36 13.53 3.38
N ARG A 11 -3.55 13.94 3.82
CA ARG A 11 -4.26 15.11 3.23
C ARG A 11 -3.44 16.41 3.33
N ARG A 12 -2.72 16.61 4.44
CA ARG A 12 -1.84 17.78 4.61
C ARG A 12 -0.62 17.68 3.70
N GLU A 13 -0.02 16.51 3.59
CA GLU A 13 1.10 16.24 2.68
C GLU A 13 0.72 16.46 1.22
N LEU A 14 -0.45 15.98 0.78
CA LEU A 14 -0.97 16.24 -0.56
C LEU A 14 -1.13 17.74 -0.84
N THR A 15 -1.60 18.49 0.15
CA THR A 15 -1.70 19.96 0.04
C THR A 15 -0.32 20.60 -0.08
N PHE A 16 0.68 20.10 0.66
CA PHE A 16 2.06 20.54 0.58
C PHE A 16 2.69 20.24 -0.79
N CYS A 17 2.54 19.02 -1.31
CA CYS A 17 3.05 18.63 -2.63
C CYS A 17 2.47 19.52 -3.74
N ARG A 18 1.15 19.79 -3.70
CA ARG A 18 0.49 20.73 -4.63
C ARG A 18 1.07 22.14 -4.56
N LYS A 19 1.34 22.65 -3.36
CA LYS A 19 1.91 24.00 -3.16
C LYS A 19 3.36 24.12 -3.61
N THR A 20 4.13 23.04 -3.51
CA THR A 20 5.55 23.00 -3.85
C THR A 20 5.83 22.51 -5.27
N GLY A 21 4.79 22.06 -5.99
CA GLY A 21 4.91 21.54 -7.34
C GLY A 21 5.51 20.12 -7.40
N ILE A 22 5.50 19.38 -6.30
CA ILE A 22 5.97 17.99 -6.26
C ILE A 22 4.85 17.10 -6.82
N PRO A 23 5.09 16.35 -7.91
CA PRO A 23 4.09 15.44 -8.47
C PRO A 23 3.88 14.25 -7.54
N VAL A 24 2.61 13.94 -7.27
CA VAL A 24 2.21 12.74 -6.51
C VAL A 24 1.74 11.69 -7.51
N VAL A 25 2.49 10.61 -7.64
CA VAL A 25 2.21 9.54 -8.62
C VAL A 25 1.06 8.62 -8.19
N GLY A 26 0.77 8.54 -6.89
CA GLY A 26 -0.35 7.77 -6.38
C GLY A 26 -0.31 7.57 -4.87
N LEU A 27 -1.37 6.95 -4.33
CA LEU A 27 -1.50 6.57 -2.93
C LEU A 27 -1.50 5.05 -2.76
N VAL A 28 -0.82 4.59 -1.70
CA VAL A 28 -0.82 3.19 -1.25
C VAL A 28 -1.36 3.14 0.18
N GLU A 29 -2.33 2.28 0.43
CA GLU A 29 -2.84 2.05 1.80
C GLU A 29 -2.11 0.87 2.45
N ASN A 30 -1.25 1.15 3.43
CA ASN A 30 -0.57 0.11 4.20
C ASN A 30 -1.47 -0.46 5.32
N MET A 31 -1.20 -1.68 5.75
CA MET A 31 -1.89 -2.40 6.84
C MET A 31 -3.39 -2.59 6.60
N SER A 32 -3.81 -2.70 5.33
CA SER A 32 -5.20 -2.92 4.93
C SER A 32 -5.55 -4.41 4.95
N GLY A 33 -5.97 -4.89 6.12
CA GLY A 33 -6.28 -6.30 6.33
C GLY A 33 -5.12 -7.05 6.99
N TYR A 34 -5.39 -8.28 7.41
CA TYR A 34 -4.46 -9.15 8.10
C TYR A 34 -4.58 -10.56 7.53
N VAL A 35 -3.46 -11.08 7.04
CA VAL A 35 -3.34 -12.43 6.51
C VAL A 35 -3.20 -13.40 7.68
N CYS A 36 -4.19 -14.28 7.86
CA CYS A 36 -4.11 -15.32 8.88
C CYS A 36 -2.96 -16.29 8.55
N PRO A 37 -2.01 -16.52 9.48
CA PRO A 37 -0.88 -17.42 9.25
C PRO A 37 -1.28 -18.90 9.15
N HIS A 38 -2.50 -19.25 9.54
CA HIS A 38 -2.99 -20.63 9.59
C HIS A 38 -3.94 -21.01 8.46
N CYS A 39 -4.77 -20.07 7.98
CA CYS A 39 -5.78 -20.36 6.94
C CYS A 39 -5.66 -19.48 5.69
N SER A 40 -4.71 -18.54 5.64
CA SER A 40 -4.51 -17.58 4.52
C SER A 40 -5.70 -16.67 4.22
N GLU A 41 -6.75 -16.68 5.04
CA GLU A 41 -7.86 -15.74 4.95
C GLU A 41 -7.40 -14.34 5.35
N CYS A 42 -7.84 -13.33 4.60
CA CYS A 42 -7.55 -11.93 4.90
C CYS A 42 -8.71 -11.30 5.67
N THR A 43 -8.49 -10.99 6.94
CA THR A 43 -9.49 -10.38 7.82
C THR A 43 -9.14 -8.93 8.12
N ASN A 44 -10.13 -8.05 8.16
CA ASN A 44 -9.91 -6.65 8.52
C ASN A 44 -9.91 -6.51 10.05
N ILE A 45 -8.72 -6.46 10.64
CA ILE A 45 -8.56 -6.20 12.09
C ILE A 45 -8.54 -4.71 12.43
N PHE A 46 -8.39 -3.85 11.43
CA PHE A 46 -8.47 -2.39 11.52
C PHE A 46 -9.45 -1.84 10.48
N SER A 47 -9.84 -0.57 10.63
CA SER A 47 -10.56 0.18 9.58
C SER A 47 -9.72 0.24 8.30
N LYS A 48 -10.37 0.06 7.15
CA LYS A 48 -9.74 0.09 5.82
C LYS A 48 -10.48 1.00 4.85
N GLY A 49 -9.81 1.36 3.76
CA GLY A 49 -10.40 2.10 2.63
C GLY A 49 -10.32 3.62 2.76
N GLY A 50 -9.75 4.15 3.86
CA GLY A 50 -9.56 5.60 4.03
C GLY A 50 -8.61 6.20 3.00
N GLY A 51 -7.56 5.47 2.62
CA GLY A 51 -6.61 5.85 1.57
C GLY A 51 -7.26 5.87 0.19
N GLN A 52 -8.08 4.85 -0.13
CA GLN A 52 -8.82 4.81 -1.40
C GLN A 52 -9.84 5.97 -1.48
N ALA A 53 -10.60 6.21 -0.41
CA ALA A 53 -11.54 7.33 -0.38
C ALA A 53 -10.82 8.70 -0.49
N LEU A 54 -9.62 8.83 0.10
CA LEU A 54 -8.81 10.04 -0.04
C LEU A 54 -8.30 10.21 -1.48
N ALA A 55 -7.85 9.12 -2.13
CA ALA A 55 -7.42 9.12 -3.52
C ALA A 55 -8.52 9.65 -4.44
N GLU A 56 -9.74 9.13 -4.29
CA GLU A 56 -10.94 9.58 -5.01
C GLU A 56 -11.26 11.06 -4.74
N GLN A 57 -11.21 11.51 -3.48
CA GLN A 57 -11.46 12.91 -3.10
C GLN A 57 -10.41 13.89 -3.65
N THR A 58 -9.21 13.41 -3.94
CA THR A 58 -8.07 14.25 -4.31
C THR A 58 -7.66 14.08 -5.77
N ASP A 59 -8.37 13.25 -6.54
CA ASP A 59 -8.05 12.94 -7.93
C ASP A 59 -6.60 12.46 -8.11
N ILE A 60 -6.14 11.65 -7.16
CA ILE A 60 -4.81 11.02 -7.20
C ILE A 60 -5.01 9.52 -7.41
N PRO A 61 -4.20 8.86 -8.26
CA PRO A 61 -4.31 7.42 -8.49
C PRO A 61 -4.19 6.62 -7.19
N PHE A 62 -5.11 5.69 -6.96
CA PHE A 62 -4.97 4.69 -5.91
C PHE A 62 -4.23 3.49 -6.48
N LEU A 63 -3.01 3.22 -6.00
CA LEU A 63 -2.15 2.16 -6.55
C LEU A 63 -2.45 0.79 -5.95
N GLY A 64 -3.12 0.75 -4.79
CA GLY A 64 -3.51 -0.47 -4.11
C GLY A 64 -3.29 -0.40 -2.60
N SER A 65 -3.48 -1.55 -1.95
CA SER A 65 -3.31 -1.68 -0.52
C SER A 65 -2.52 -2.94 -0.16
N VAL A 66 -1.75 -2.86 0.93
CA VAL A 66 -0.88 -3.95 1.39
C VAL A 66 -1.42 -4.48 2.72
N PRO A 67 -1.72 -5.78 2.84
CA PRO A 67 -2.18 -6.36 4.11
C PRO A 67 -1.01 -6.55 5.08
N ILE A 68 -1.35 -6.71 6.35
CA ILE A 68 -0.40 -7.20 7.36
C ILE A 68 -0.19 -8.69 7.10
N ASP A 69 1.03 -9.06 6.72
CA ASP A 69 1.44 -10.46 6.52
C ASP A 69 2.69 -10.77 7.35
N SER A 70 2.55 -11.75 8.25
CA SER A 70 3.65 -12.25 9.08
C SER A 70 4.87 -12.70 8.27
N LYS A 71 4.68 -13.25 7.06
CA LYS A 71 5.76 -13.69 6.18
C LYS A 71 6.59 -12.50 5.68
N LEU A 72 5.93 -11.37 5.41
CA LEU A 72 6.59 -10.13 5.02
C LEU A 72 7.40 -9.57 6.19
N THR A 73 6.81 -9.48 7.38
CA THR A 73 7.54 -9.01 8.57
C THR A 73 8.75 -9.89 8.85
N TYR A 74 8.60 -11.21 8.85
CA TYR A 74 9.70 -12.14 9.07
C TYR A 74 10.82 -11.99 8.04
N SER A 75 10.47 -11.84 6.76
CA SER A 75 11.45 -11.66 5.68
C SER A 75 12.23 -10.35 5.86
N LEU A 76 11.56 -9.26 6.24
CA LEU A 76 12.20 -7.98 6.53
C LEU A 76 13.14 -8.05 7.75
N ASP A 77 12.71 -8.71 8.83
CA ASP A 77 13.51 -8.86 10.06
C ASP A 77 14.76 -9.72 9.86
N THR A 78 14.67 -10.73 8.97
CA THR A 78 15.76 -11.68 8.70
C THR A 78 16.63 -11.29 7.50
N GLY A 79 16.24 -10.27 6.74
CA GLY A 79 16.92 -9.89 5.49
C GLY A 79 16.73 -10.90 4.35
N THR A 80 15.67 -11.70 4.40
CA THR A 80 15.35 -12.70 3.37
C THR A 80 14.53 -12.08 2.23
N ASN A 81 14.78 -12.50 0.99
CA ASN A 81 13.96 -12.09 -0.14
C ASN A 81 12.57 -12.76 -0.08
N ILE A 82 11.53 -11.99 0.24
CA ILE A 82 10.15 -12.50 0.32
C ILE A 82 9.65 -13.07 -1.01
N LEU A 83 10.10 -12.53 -2.16
CA LEU A 83 9.68 -13.00 -3.48
C LEU A 83 10.13 -14.43 -3.75
N GLU A 84 11.27 -14.83 -3.18
CA GLU A 84 11.82 -16.18 -3.30
C GLU A 84 11.30 -17.10 -2.18
N ALA A 85 11.25 -16.59 -0.94
CA ALA A 85 10.87 -17.39 0.22
C ALA A 85 9.36 -17.68 0.30
N TYR A 86 8.54 -16.72 -0.12
CA TYR A 86 7.08 -16.76 0.00
C TYR A 86 6.38 -16.17 -1.23
N PRO A 87 6.58 -16.72 -2.44
CA PRO A 87 6.03 -16.17 -3.68
C PRO A 87 4.49 -16.05 -3.68
N ASP A 88 3.81 -16.97 -2.98
CA ASP A 88 2.34 -17.00 -2.89
C ASP A 88 1.78 -16.19 -1.70
N SER A 89 2.60 -15.36 -1.06
CA SER A 89 2.13 -14.46 0.00
C SER A 89 1.15 -13.42 -0.57
N PRO A 90 -0.01 -13.17 0.09
CA PRO A 90 -0.90 -12.09 -0.33
C PRO A 90 -0.23 -10.71 -0.34
N ALA A 91 0.81 -10.49 0.49
CA ALA A 91 1.59 -9.26 0.43
C ALA A 91 2.45 -9.17 -0.84
N VAL A 92 3.01 -10.30 -1.32
CA VAL A 92 3.75 -10.34 -2.59
C VAL A 92 2.82 -10.03 -3.76
N GLU A 93 1.61 -10.59 -3.77
CA GLU A 93 0.60 -10.29 -4.78
C GLU A 93 0.22 -8.80 -4.77
N ALA A 94 -0.09 -8.25 -3.59
CA ALA A 94 -0.44 -6.84 -3.42
C ALA A 94 0.67 -5.89 -3.89
N ILE A 95 1.92 -6.14 -3.50
CA ILE A 95 3.08 -5.32 -3.91
C ILE A 95 3.28 -5.44 -5.42
N SER A 96 3.17 -6.65 -5.98
CA SER A 96 3.29 -6.86 -7.42
C SER A 96 2.21 -6.10 -8.20
N HIS A 97 0.99 -6.05 -7.69
CA HIS A 97 -0.08 -5.24 -8.26
C HIS A 97 0.26 -3.74 -8.25
N ILE A 98 0.71 -3.21 -7.12
CA ILE A 98 1.12 -1.79 -6.98
C ILE A 98 2.24 -1.45 -7.96
N VAL A 99 3.26 -2.30 -8.08
CA VAL A 99 4.37 -2.10 -9.03
C VAL A 99 3.87 -2.06 -10.46
N ARG A 100 2.95 -2.95 -10.86
CA ARG A 100 2.37 -2.91 -12.22
C ARG A 100 1.61 -1.62 -12.50
N GLN A 101 0.85 -1.12 -11.52
CA GLN A 101 0.16 0.17 -11.64
C GLN A 101 1.17 1.31 -11.80
N LEU A 102 2.21 1.31 -10.97
CA LEU A 102 3.25 2.35 -11.01
C LEU A 102 3.99 2.37 -12.35
N VAL A 103 4.40 1.21 -12.86
CA VAL A 103 5.07 1.10 -14.17
C VAL A 103 4.13 1.52 -15.31
N ALA A 104 2.83 1.23 -15.23
CA ALA A 104 1.87 1.66 -16.24
C ALA A 104 1.64 3.18 -16.27
N LEU A 105 1.91 3.88 -15.15
CA LEU A 105 1.83 5.33 -15.05
C LEU A 105 3.06 6.03 -15.63
N ASP A 106 4.21 5.36 -15.60
CA ASP A 106 5.47 5.88 -16.14
C ASP A 106 5.67 5.40 -17.58
N LYS A 107 5.22 6.21 -18.55
CA LYS A 107 5.38 5.91 -19.99
C LYS A 107 6.81 6.05 -20.51
N ASP A 108 7.73 6.55 -19.66
CA ASP A 108 9.11 6.89 -20.02
C ASP A 108 10.16 6.04 -19.27
N LEU A 109 9.74 5.04 -18.48
CA LEU A 109 10.65 4.04 -17.91
C LEU A 109 11.00 3.00 -18.99
N PRO A 110 12.29 2.67 -19.23
CA PRO A 110 12.70 1.69 -20.23
C PRO A 110 12.15 0.28 -20.00
#